data_AF-A0A928T5R1-F1
#
_entry.id   AF-A0A928T5R1-F1
#
_cell.length_a   1.000
_cell.length_b   1.000
_cell.length_c   1.000
_cell.angle_alpha   90.00
_cell.angle_beta   90.00
_cell.angle_gamma   90.00
#
_symmetry.space_group_name_H-M   'P 1'
#
loop_
_entity.id
_entity.type
_entity.pdbx_description
1 polymer ?
#
loop_
_entity_poly.entity_id
_entity_poly.type
_entity_poly.pdbx_seq_one_letter_code
_entity_poly.pdbx_strand_id
1 'polypeptide(L)'
;MPADFSLLRTLLQQRLAIIADHAFRDRDSGAHLQALQTVSEQIAAEHQRLRGLLPPRLNHFLTQASFTKALEYLESMPADAGSA
;
A
#
# COMPACT_ATOMS: atom_id res chain seq x y z
N MET A 1 11.08 -17.46 -7.24
CA MET A 1 10.22 -17.33 -6.05
C MET A 1 9.19 -16.27 -6.37
N PRO A 2 7.88 -16.55 -6.24
CA PRO A 2 6.86 -15.52 -6.36
C PRO A 2 7.17 -14.41 -5.35
N ALA A 3 7.07 -13.16 -5.78
CA ALA A 3 7.32 -12.04 -4.89
C ALA A 3 6.23 -11.97 -3.83
N ASP A 4 6.62 -11.92 -2.55
CA ASP A 4 5.67 -11.73 -1.46
C ASP A 4 5.26 -10.26 -1.36
N PHE A 5 3.97 -10.01 -1.53
CA PHE A 5 3.35 -8.69 -1.45
C PHE A 5 2.49 -8.50 -0.20
N SER A 6 2.54 -9.43 0.77
CA SER A 6 1.68 -9.40 1.96
C SER A 6 1.87 -8.13 2.78
N LEU A 7 3.12 -7.71 3.01
CA LEU A 7 3.42 -6.47 3.72
C LEU A 7 2.88 -5.24 2.98
N LEU A 8 3.10 -5.16 1.66
CA LEU A 8 2.59 -4.07 0.85
C LEU A 8 1.05 -4.01 0.92
N ARG A 9 0.36 -5.16 0.84
CA ARG A 9 -1.10 -5.24 0.98
C ARG A 9 -1.56 -4.68 2.33
N THR A 10 -0.92 -5.09 3.43
CA THR A 10 -1.24 -4.60 4.78
C THR A 10 -1.04 -3.08 4.90
N LEU A 11 0.06 -2.54 4.38
CA LEU A 11 0.33 -1.11 4.43
C LEU A 11 -0.68 -0.28 3.63
N LEU A 12 -1.10 -0.77 2.46
CA LEU A 12 -2.13 -0.12 1.65
C LEU A 12 -3.48 -0.10 2.37
N GLN A 13 -3.89 -1.24 2.95
CA GLN A 13 -5.12 -1.34 3.76
C GLN A 13 -5.08 -0.41 4.97
N GLN A 14 -3.96 -0.39 5.70
CA GLN A 14 -3.78 0.50 6.85
C GLN A 14 -3.91 1.97 6.45
N ARG A 15 -3.29 2.38 5.35
CA ARG A 15 -3.38 3.77 4.88
C ARG A 15 -4.81 4.16 4.54
N LEU A 16 -5.56 3.28 3.86
CA LEU A 16 -6.97 3.54 3.53
C LEU A 16 -7.84 3.59 4.78
N ALA A 17 -7.59 2.71 5.76
CA ALA A 17 -8.29 2.73 7.04
C ALA A 17 -8.06 4.03 7.81
N ILE A 18 -6.82 4.53 7.87
CA ILE A 18 -6.50 5.82 8.51
C ILE A 18 -7.26 6.97 7.82
N ILE A 19 -7.33 6.99 6.48
CA ILE A 19 -8.09 8.03 5.75
C ILE A 19 -9.59 7.97 6.06
N ALA A 20 -10.14 6.76 6.14
CA ALA A 20 -11.55 6.54 6.42
C ALA A 20 -11.93 6.84 7.88
N ASP A 21 -10.97 6.84 8.81
CA ASP A 21 -11.19 7.16 10.21
C ASP A 21 -11.30 8.67 10.45
N HIS A 22 -12.47 9.21 10.10
CA HIS A 22 -12.80 10.62 10.31
C HIS A 22 -12.88 10.98 11.80
N ALA A 23 -13.31 10.06 12.66
CA ALA A 23 -13.37 10.29 14.09
C ALA A 23 -11.97 10.50 14.70
N PHE A 24 -10.97 9.74 14.24
CA PHE A 24 -9.58 9.97 14.62
C PHE A 24 -9.09 11.33 14.14
N ARG A 25 -9.31 11.67 12.86
CA ARG A 25 -8.92 12.98 12.32
C ARG A 25 -9.53 14.15 13.09
N ASP A 26 -10.81 14.05 13.44
CA ASP A 26 -11.54 15.13 14.10
C ASP A 26 -11.14 15.26 15.57
N ARG A 27 -10.78 14.14 16.23
CA ARG A 27 -10.27 14.13 17.60
C ARG A 27 -8.84 14.69 17.70
N ASP A 28 -7.95 14.27 16.79
CA ASP A 28 -6.53 14.64 16.79
C ASP A 28 -5.96 14.63 15.37
N SER A 29 -6.04 15.77 14.71
CA SER A 29 -5.58 15.95 13.33
C SER A 29 -4.06 15.85 13.19
N GLY A 30 -3.30 16.18 14.25
CA GLY A 30 -1.85 16.09 14.27
C GLY A 30 -1.37 14.64 14.28
N ALA A 31 -1.92 13.84 15.20
CA ALA A 31 -1.63 12.41 15.25
C ALA A 31 -2.13 11.68 13.99
N HIS A 32 -3.27 12.08 13.43
CA HIS A 32 -3.80 11.54 12.17
C HIS A 32 -2.84 11.79 11.00
N LEU A 33 -2.36 13.02 10.85
CA LEU A 33 -1.39 13.37 9.82
C LEU A 33 -0.06 12.61 10.01
N GLN A 34 0.43 12.49 11.24
CA GLN A 34 1.64 11.73 11.53
C GLN A 34 1.47 10.25 11.15
N ALA A 35 0.32 9.64 11.46
CA ALA A 35 0.03 8.26 11.07
C ALA A 35 0.00 8.08 9.54
N LEU A 36 -0.60 9.04 8.81
CA LEU A 36 -0.60 9.05 7.34
C LEU A 36 0.82 9.17 6.76
N GLN A 37 1.66 10.01 7.35
CA GLN A 37 3.06 10.15 6.95
C GLN A 37 3.82 8.84 7.17
N THR A 38 3.75 8.28 8.39
CA THR A 38 4.46 7.06 8.76
C THR A 38 4.08 5.87 7.87
N VAL A 39 2.80 5.67 7.53
CA VAL A 39 2.41 4.59 6.62
C VAL A 39 2.85 4.87 5.17
N SER A 40 2.86 6.13 4.74
CA SER A 40 3.31 6.50 3.38
C SER A 40 4.81 6.28 3.19
N GLU A 41 5.62 6.57 4.22
CA GLU A 41 7.06 6.29 4.24
C GLU A 41 7.34 4.78 4.21
N GLN A 42 6.57 3.98 4.95
CA GLN A 42 6.67 2.52 4.91
C GLN A 42 6.30 1.95 3.53
N ILE A 43 5.24 2.47 2.89
CA ILE A 43 4.89 2.08 1.51
C ILE A 43 6.03 2.43 0.55
N ALA A 44 6.64 3.60 0.67
CA ALA A 44 7.76 4.00 -0.18
C ALA A 44 8.98 3.09 0.02
N ALA A 45 9.31 2.74 1.27
CA ALA A 45 10.40 1.80 1.58
C ALA A 45 10.14 0.42 0.98
N GLU A 46 8.92 -0.10 1.14
CA GLU A 46 8.53 -1.40 0.60
C GLU A 46 8.49 -1.41 -0.93
N HIS A 47 8.02 -0.31 -1.55
CA HIS A 47 8.07 -0.11 -3.00
C HIS A 47 9.51 -0.18 -3.52
N GLN A 48 10.46 0.50 -2.86
CA GLN A 48 11.87 0.42 -3.25
C GLN A 48 12.43 -1.01 -3.08
N ARG A 49 12.11 -1.68 -1.97
CA ARG A 49 12.53 -3.07 -1.71
C ARG A 49 12.04 -4.02 -2.81
N LEU A 50 10.83 -3.80 -3.32
CA LEU A 50 10.18 -4.62 -4.33
C LEU A 50 10.48 -4.20 -5.78
N ARG A 51 11.22 -3.12 -6.04
CA ARG A 51 11.30 -2.46 -7.37
C ARG A 51 11.61 -3.39 -8.55
N GLY A 52 12.44 -4.42 -8.36
CA GLY A 52 12.77 -5.42 -9.40
C GLY A 52 11.79 -6.59 -9.51
N LEU A 53 10.83 -6.69 -8.60
CA LEU A 53 9.87 -7.77 -8.46
C LEU A 53 8.42 -7.33 -8.76
N LEU A 54 8.16 -6.03 -8.85
CA LEU A 54 6.82 -5.50 -9.06
C LEU A 54 6.35 -5.73 -10.50
N PRO A 55 5.13 -6.27 -10.68
CA PRO A 55 4.46 -6.22 -11.97
C PRO A 55 4.35 -4.76 -12.46
N PRO A 56 4.55 -4.49 -13.78
CA PRO A 56 4.56 -3.12 -14.30
C PRO A 56 3.33 -2.29 -13.92
N ARG A 57 2.15 -2.92 -13.88
CA ARG A 57 0.89 -2.27 -13.52
C ARG A 57 0.84 -1.86 -12.04
N LEU A 58 1.31 -2.72 -11.13
CA LEU A 58 1.41 -2.38 -9.71
C LEU A 58 2.41 -1.27 -9.48
N ASN A 59 3.59 -1.36 -10.11
CA ASN A 59 4.62 -0.33 -10.03
C ASN A 59 4.09 1.04 -10.50
N HIS A 60 3.30 1.06 -11.57
CA HIS A 60 2.66 2.29 -12.05
C HIS A 60 1.71 2.89 -10.99
N PHE A 61 0.83 2.08 -10.39
CA PHE A 61 -0.07 2.57 -9.35
C PHE A 61 0.66 3.12 -8.13
N LEU A 62 1.71 2.44 -7.65
CA LEU A 62 2.53 2.91 -6.54
C LEU A 62 3.26 4.22 -6.87
N THR A 63 3.83 4.33 -8.07
CA THR A 63 4.51 5.55 -8.53
C THR A 63 3.57 6.76 -8.62
N GLN A 64 2.29 6.53 -8.93
CA GLN A 64 1.26 7.57 -8.97
C GLN A 64 0.52 7.75 -7.63
N ALA A 65 0.98 7.11 -6.55
CA ALA A 65 0.31 7.08 -5.25
C ALA A 65 -1.18 6.67 -5.32
N SER A 66 -1.56 5.85 -6.31
CA SER A 66 -2.92 5.35 -6.50
C SER A 66 -3.15 4.10 -5.64
N PHE A 67 -3.16 4.28 -4.33
CA PHE A 67 -3.12 3.17 -3.37
C PHE A 67 -4.36 2.29 -3.36
N THR A 68 -5.55 2.84 -3.64
CA THR A 68 -6.77 2.05 -3.83
C THR A 68 -6.62 1.09 -5.01
N LYS A 69 -6.16 1.57 -6.18
CA LYS A 69 -5.94 0.73 -7.37
C LYS A 69 -4.83 -0.28 -7.17
N ALA A 70 -3.79 0.09 -6.41
CA ALA A 70 -2.72 -0.83 -6.04
C ALA A 70 -3.25 -1.98 -5.17
N LEU A 71 -4.11 -1.68 -4.19
CA LEU A 71 -4.74 -2.69 -3.34
C LEU A 71 -5.68 -3.60 -4.14
N GLU A 72 -6.58 -3.01 -4.94
CA GLU A 72 -7.50 -3.76 -5.82
C GLU A 72 -6.74 -4.72 -6.75
N TYR A 73 -5.62 -4.26 -7.31
CA TYR A 73 -4.77 -5.10 -8.16
C TYR A 73 -4.17 -6.27 -7.38
N LEU A 74 -3.68 -6.05 -6.16
CA LEU A 74 -3.14 -7.10 -5.30
C LEU A 74 -4.21 -8.07 -4.80
N GLU A 75 -5.44 -7.62 -4.60
CA GLU A 75 -6.58 -8.46 -4.20
C GLU A 75 -7.13 -9.28 -5.37
N SER A 76 -6.99 -8.79 -6.60
CA SER A 76 -7.31 -9.55 -7.82
C SER A 76 -6.29 -10.63 -8.18
N MET A 77 -5.10 -10.60 -7.57
CA MET A 77 -4.10 -11.65 -7.78
C MET A 77 -4.50 -12.91 -7.03
N PRO A 78 -4.51 -14.08 -7.70
CA PRO A 78 -4.50 -15.35 -7.00
C PRO A 78 -3.34 -15.40 -6.01
N ALA A 79 -3.55 -16.00 -4.83
CA ALA A 79 -2.49 -16.18 -3.82
C ALA A 79 -1.25 -16.92 -4.38
N ASP A 80 -1.41 -17.62 -5.52
CA ASP A 80 -0.39 -18.42 -6.19
C ASP A 80 0.16 -17.81 -7.50
N ALA A 81 -0.26 -16.61 -7.90
CA ALA A 81 0.03 -16.01 -9.22
C ALA A 81 1.40 -15.33 -9.35
N GLY A 82 2.43 -15.85 -8.70
CA GLY A 82 3.83 -15.57 -9.07
C GLY A 82 4.48 -16.74 -9.82
N SER A 83 3.67 -17.53 -10.53
CA SER A 83 4.09 -18.59 -11.44
C SER A 83 3.53 -18.31 -12.84
N ALA A 84 4.16 -17.40 -13.59
CA ALA A 84 4.03 -17.29 -15.03
C ALA A 84 5.28 -16.62 -15.61
#